data_AF-A0A7S4UQX7-F1
#
_entry.id   AF-A0A7S4UQX7-F1
#
_cell.length_a   1.000
_cell.length_b   1.000
_cell.length_c   1.000
_cell.angle_alpha   90.00
_cell.angle_beta   90.00
_cell.angle_gamma   90.00
#
_symmetry.space_group_name_H-M   'P 1'
#
loop_
_entity.id
_entity.type
_entity.pdbx_description
1 polymer ?
#
loop_
_entity_poly.entity_id
_entity_poly.type
_entity_poly.pdbx_seq_one_letter_code
_entity_poly.pdbx_strand_id
1 'polypeptide(L)'
;YSSVISDEYDGVYESLDDVQMSNADSNIFSESPDEKNETYVPWQVTYWSTFLLAWLVLPITRESLLSGEFTAAARVKNGARKSARGILILLVLAVVAIIALGIYLRSLHVIPVLMALGNTYGLLLVSLLLGYGLVDLPKQLWKKTFPEDELRRARIMAVGADEALFDAVWELQDYEDLIDGAVEAIDRCGELSSNLINEETYKQYVDDLVLLRNSTAELSPDLQSRRTNNRRRHSEAEDDDPVSTFDGARPTVDYLVHLHARLKLAQEKVIGAQQRWEVIVEQSRFYSNLVEGSTPQSSPGQNGGEDQQSSLPLMNEQLVPLGTKVQGMWRKHLRNPTYRLMALSTAGLSILILWCEATLAVEYNLSPFNLFLDLLDGPNGRQKGTLFQIAALIPLLYMSTCVYSSLFKLGTFGPYCLRGNRQSHGVALLFNAQYLVRLQFPLGYNYLLMTKYDISFTNCAFSQLMSHMDTVPVLGTSFSVYAPLLILALCGFTLCDGYPRLMAVLGVEHEDAILLSDKETLNGKVNEGISLLRKYERRAGSSRQSTKTNNDRTPSPRRLPSSRMLERSDSSQDIV
;
A
#
# COMPACT_ATOMS: atom_id res chain seq x y z
N TYR A 1 49.78 -0.88 20.09
CA TYR A 1 51.23 -0.66 20.20
C TYR A 1 51.45 0.51 21.12
N SER A 2 52.22 0.27 22.19
CA SER A 2 52.44 1.16 23.32
C SER A 2 53.37 2.32 22.97
N SER A 3 53.03 3.50 23.49
CA SER A 3 53.92 4.54 24.01
C SER A 3 55.17 4.93 23.21
N VAL A 4 55.17 6.10 22.57
CA VAL A 4 56.34 6.99 22.56
C VAL A 4 55.89 8.45 22.32
N ILE A 5 56.53 9.38 23.05
CA ILE A 5 56.73 10.82 22.80
C ILE A 5 55.63 11.78 23.25
N SER A 6 55.83 12.43 24.41
CA SER A 6 55.94 13.91 24.50
C SER A 6 56.19 14.36 25.95
N ASP A 7 57.48 14.41 26.33
CA ASP A 7 57.99 15.38 27.30
C ASP A 7 58.70 16.44 26.46
N GLU A 8 58.19 17.68 26.42
CA GLU A 8 59.05 18.88 26.37
C GLU A 8 58.22 20.18 26.50
N TYR A 9 58.77 21.08 27.31
CA TYR A 9 58.46 22.51 27.51
C TYR A 9 57.44 22.92 28.56
N ASP A 10 57.97 23.03 29.78
CA ASP A 10 57.54 23.93 30.84
C ASP A 10 58.33 25.25 30.76
N GLY A 11 57.67 26.38 31.04
CA GLY A 11 58.30 27.58 31.62
C GLY A 11 58.29 28.88 30.80
N VAL A 12 57.59 29.88 31.37
CA VAL A 12 58.08 31.22 31.78
C VAL A 12 57.07 32.33 31.42
N TYR A 13 56.31 32.84 32.41
CA TYR A 13 56.38 34.22 32.93
C TYR A 13 55.33 34.43 34.04
N GLU A 14 55.78 34.97 35.17
CA GLU A 14 55.05 35.19 36.42
C GLU A 14 54.74 36.69 36.62
N SER A 15 53.48 37.00 36.97
CA SER A 15 53.01 38.00 37.97
C SER A 15 52.99 39.53 37.72
N LEU A 16 51.97 40.13 38.39
CA LEU A 16 51.63 41.55 38.69
C LEU A 16 50.64 42.18 37.68
N ASP A 17 49.38 42.51 38.00
CA ASP A 17 48.83 43.14 39.22
C ASP A 17 47.38 42.68 39.55
N ASP A 18 47.15 42.34 40.83
CA ASP A 18 45.84 42.24 41.48
C ASP A 18 45.49 43.60 42.13
N VAL A 19 44.57 44.39 41.56
CA VAL A 19 43.65 45.27 42.31
C VAL A 19 42.42 45.57 41.43
N GLN A 20 41.40 44.71 41.46
CA GLN A 20 39.97 45.10 41.45
C GLN A 20 39.08 43.86 41.64
N MET A 21 39.16 43.27 42.83
CA MET A 21 38.15 42.34 43.32
C MET A 21 37.00 43.15 43.92
N SER A 22 35.86 43.19 43.23
CA SER A 22 34.52 42.96 43.81
C SER A 22 33.42 43.53 42.90
N ASN A 23 32.45 42.65 42.59
CA ASN A 23 31.11 42.93 42.04
C ASN A 23 30.87 42.74 40.53
N ALA A 24 31.46 41.72 39.90
CA ALA A 24 30.97 41.27 38.58
C ALA A 24 30.80 39.74 38.41
N ASP A 25 31.38 38.90 39.27
CA ASP A 25 31.44 37.45 39.06
C ASP A 25 30.54 36.62 39.99
N SER A 26 29.26 36.99 40.11
CA SER A 26 28.26 36.13 40.78
C SER A 26 27.06 35.76 39.92
N ASN A 27 27.13 35.98 38.60
CA ASN A 27 26.08 35.55 37.64
C ASN A 27 26.60 34.63 36.53
N ILE A 28 27.81 34.08 36.65
CA ILE A 28 28.41 33.20 35.64
C ILE A 28 28.55 31.78 36.21
N PHE A 29 27.46 31.21 36.73
CA PHE A 29 27.37 29.76 36.94
C PHE A 29 25.92 29.28 37.15
N SER A 30 25.03 29.48 36.17
CA SER A 30 23.81 28.66 36.05
C SER A 30 23.06 28.87 34.71
N GLU A 31 23.75 28.94 33.58
CA GLU A 31 23.09 28.73 32.28
C GLU A 31 23.45 27.35 31.75
N SER A 32 22.55 26.40 32.01
CA SER A 32 22.43 25.16 31.25
C SER A 32 22.42 25.49 29.75
N PRO A 33 23.17 24.77 28.89
CA PRO A 33 23.11 24.94 27.43
C PRO A 33 21.84 24.33 26.84
N ASP A 34 20.71 24.44 27.55
CA ASP A 34 19.37 24.26 27.02
C ASP A 34 18.93 25.62 26.46
N GLU A 35 19.57 26.06 25.38
CA GLU A 35 18.88 26.97 24.47
C GLU A 35 17.67 26.17 23.97
N LYS A 36 16.50 26.41 24.58
CA LYS A 36 15.27 25.65 24.33
C LYS A 36 14.96 25.76 22.85
N ASN A 37 15.41 24.79 22.06
CA ASN A 37 15.00 24.61 20.68
C ASN A 37 13.48 24.54 20.66
N GLU A 38 12.82 25.64 20.28
CA GLU A 38 11.35 25.76 20.33
C GLU A 38 10.67 24.67 19.47
N THR A 39 11.41 24.12 18.51
CA THR A 39 10.99 23.02 17.63
C THR A 39 11.03 21.64 18.29
N TYR A 40 11.71 21.46 19.43
CA TYR A 40 11.82 20.18 20.13
C TYR A 40 10.48 19.66 20.66
N VAL A 41 9.69 20.53 21.30
CA VAL A 41 8.37 20.17 21.84
C VAL A 41 7.41 19.69 20.74
N PRO A 42 7.26 20.40 19.60
CA PRO A 42 6.51 19.88 18.44
C PRO A 42 6.97 18.51 17.94
N TRP A 43 8.28 18.25 17.90
CA TRP A 43 8.82 16.93 17.50
C TRP A 43 8.45 15.83 18.49
N GLN A 44 8.54 16.09 19.80
CA GLN A 44 8.09 15.15 20.83
C GLN A 44 6.59 14.83 20.72
N VAL A 45 5.76 15.86 20.55
CA VAL A 45 4.30 15.69 20.39
C VAL A 45 4.00 14.87 19.13
N THR A 46 4.67 15.18 18.03
CA THR A 46 4.53 14.43 16.78
C THR A 46 4.94 12.97 16.96
N TYR A 47 6.07 12.70 17.63
CA TYR A 47 6.53 11.34 17.90
C TYR A 47 5.53 10.52 18.70
N TRP A 48 5.08 11.03 19.86
CA TRP A 48 4.20 10.25 20.73
C TRP A 48 2.80 10.09 20.16
N SER A 49 2.26 11.11 19.48
CA SER A 49 0.96 11.01 18.81
C SER A 49 0.97 9.97 17.69
N THR A 50 2.02 9.96 16.86
CA THR A 50 2.19 9.00 15.77
C THR A 50 2.54 7.61 16.27
N PHE A 51 3.27 7.49 17.38
CA PHE A 51 3.51 6.22 18.06
C PHE A 51 2.19 5.59 18.54
N LEU A 52 1.35 6.36 19.24
CA LEU A 52 0.02 5.92 19.66
C LEU A 52 -0.85 5.52 18.44
N LEU A 53 -0.80 6.32 17.39
CA LEU A 53 -1.54 6.06 16.15
C LEU A 53 -1.10 4.73 15.49
N ALA A 54 0.20 4.47 15.41
CA ALA A 54 0.79 3.30 14.76
C ALA A 54 0.65 1.98 15.52
N TRP A 55 0.64 2.02 16.85
CA TRP A 55 0.67 0.83 17.70
C TRP A 55 -0.66 0.53 18.41
N LEU A 56 -1.55 1.52 18.53
CA LEU A 56 -2.85 1.34 19.19
C LEU A 56 -4.02 1.60 18.23
N VAL A 57 -4.14 2.82 17.70
CA VAL A 57 -5.35 3.25 16.98
C VAL A 57 -5.50 2.52 15.64
N LEU A 58 -4.50 2.57 14.75
CA LEU A 58 -4.59 1.96 13.42
C LEU A 58 -4.77 0.43 13.46
N PRO A 59 -4.06 -0.33 14.34
CA PRO A 59 -4.33 -1.76 14.52
C PRO A 59 -5.76 -2.07 14.96
N ILE A 60 -6.30 -1.33 15.95
CA ILE A 60 -7.67 -1.54 16.43
C ILE A 60 -8.69 -1.23 15.33
N THR A 61 -8.51 -0.11 14.62
CA THR A 61 -9.40 0.27 13.51
C THR A 61 -9.37 -0.79 12.42
N ARG A 62 -8.18 -1.28 12.04
CA ARG A 62 -8.03 -2.36 11.04
C ARG A 62 -8.78 -3.62 11.45
N GLU A 63 -8.56 -4.12 12.67
CA GLU A 63 -9.23 -5.33 13.18
C GLU A 63 -10.75 -5.14 13.34
N SER A 64 -11.21 -3.90 13.60
CA SER A 64 -12.63 -3.60 13.68
C SER A 64 -13.32 -3.65 12.31
N LEU A 65 -12.64 -3.22 11.24
CA LEU A 65 -13.17 -3.34 9.87
C LEU A 65 -13.25 -4.80 9.41
N LEU A 66 -12.27 -5.61 9.80
CA LEU A 66 -12.22 -7.05 9.51
C LEU A 66 -13.17 -7.90 10.36
N SER A 67 -13.88 -7.30 11.32
CA SER A 67 -14.78 -8.04 12.20
C SER A 67 -16.13 -8.35 11.52
N GLY A 68 -16.59 -9.59 11.71
CA GLY A 68 -17.92 -10.05 11.28
C GLY A 68 -19.04 -9.69 12.24
N GLU A 69 -18.77 -8.86 13.26
CA GLU A 69 -19.82 -8.43 14.19
C GLU A 69 -20.81 -7.53 13.46
N PHE A 70 -22.10 -7.66 13.78
CA PHE A 70 -23.15 -6.89 13.11
C PHE A 70 -23.19 -5.44 13.60
N THR A 71 -22.98 -5.19 14.91
CA THR A 71 -23.07 -3.85 15.51
C THR A 71 -21.71 -3.13 15.59
N ALA A 72 -21.68 -1.81 15.37
CA ALA A 72 -20.43 -1.02 15.36
C ALA A 72 -19.66 -1.09 16.70
N ALA A 73 -20.36 -1.05 17.84
CA ALA A 73 -19.75 -1.18 19.15
C ALA A 73 -19.13 -2.58 19.36
N ALA A 74 -19.80 -3.64 18.91
CA ALA A 74 -19.25 -5.00 18.97
C ALA A 74 -18.04 -5.14 18.04
N ARG A 75 -18.05 -4.52 16.84
CA ARG A 75 -16.90 -4.50 15.92
C ARG A 75 -15.66 -3.89 16.55
N VAL A 76 -15.79 -2.73 17.19
CA VAL A 76 -14.67 -2.07 17.89
C VAL A 76 -14.18 -2.89 19.07
N LYS A 77 -15.10 -3.45 19.87
CA LYS A 77 -14.75 -4.31 21.01
C LYS A 77 -14.03 -5.59 20.57
N ASN A 78 -14.50 -6.23 19.51
CA ASN A 78 -13.88 -7.42 18.94
C ASN A 78 -12.52 -7.06 18.32
N GLY A 79 -12.45 -5.95 17.59
CA GLY A 79 -11.19 -5.42 17.03
C GLY A 79 -10.15 -5.12 18.11
N ALA A 80 -10.55 -4.49 19.21
CA ALA A 80 -9.70 -4.24 20.36
C ALA A 80 -9.21 -5.55 21.00
N ARG A 81 -10.09 -6.55 21.17
CA ARG A 81 -9.71 -7.87 21.71
C ARG A 81 -8.73 -8.62 20.81
N LYS A 82 -8.95 -8.60 19.49
CA LYS A 82 -8.05 -9.24 18.51
C LYS A 82 -6.70 -8.53 18.47
N SER A 83 -6.70 -7.20 18.39
CA SER A 83 -5.50 -6.37 18.43
C SER A 83 -4.71 -6.53 19.74
N ALA A 84 -5.39 -6.68 20.87
CA ALA A 84 -4.77 -6.88 22.18
C ALA A 84 -3.87 -8.12 22.23
N ARG A 85 -4.17 -9.19 21.46
CA ARG A 85 -3.26 -10.36 21.36
C ARG A 85 -1.92 -9.99 20.72
N GLY A 86 -1.95 -9.21 19.63
CA GLY A 86 -0.74 -8.72 18.98
C GLY A 86 0.05 -7.76 19.85
N ILE A 87 -0.63 -6.85 20.54
CA ILE A 87 -0.02 -5.91 21.50
C ILE A 87 0.59 -6.68 22.68
N LEU A 88 -0.07 -7.72 23.19
CA LEU A 88 0.44 -8.55 24.29
C LEU A 88 1.74 -9.25 23.90
N ILE A 89 1.79 -9.86 22.71
CA ILE A 89 3.00 -10.51 22.20
C ILE A 89 4.15 -9.50 22.10
N LEU A 90 3.89 -8.32 21.53
CA LEU A 90 4.87 -7.24 21.46
C LEU A 90 5.33 -6.76 22.83
N LEU A 91 4.42 -6.63 23.79
CA LEU A 91 4.72 -6.24 25.15
C LEU A 91 5.61 -7.28 25.83
N VAL A 92 5.33 -8.57 25.67
CA VAL A 92 6.17 -9.65 26.21
C VAL A 92 7.57 -9.60 25.59
N LEU A 93 7.67 -9.46 24.27
CA LEU A 93 8.97 -9.31 23.59
C LEU A 93 9.73 -8.07 24.06
N ALA A 94 9.05 -6.93 24.24
CA ALA A 94 9.64 -5.70 24.74
C ALA A 94 10.14 -5.87 26.18
N VAL A 95 9.36 -6.51 27.07
CA VAL A 95 9.75 -6.78 28.45
C VAL A 95 10.96 -7.72 28.50
N VAL A 96 10.98 -8.78 27.70
CA VAL A 96 12.12 -9.70 27.59
C VAL A 96 13.37 -8.95 27.12
N ALA A 97 13.23 -8.10 26.10
CA ALA A 97 14.34 -7.29 25.60
C ALA A 97 14.85 -6.30 26.65
N ILE A 98 13.96 -5.64 27.40
CA ILE A 98 14.33 -4.72 28.50
C ILE A 98 15.05 -5.46 29.61
N ILE A 99 14.59 -6.66 30.02
CA ILE A 99 15.23 -7.46 31.06
C ILE A 99 16.61 -7.92 30.59
N ALA A 100 16.72 -8.48 29.38
CA ALA A 100 17.98 -8.93 28.81
C ALA A 100 19.00 -7.80 28.72
N LEU A 101 18.56 -6.62 28.28
CA LEU A 101 19.40 -5.44 28.18
C LEU A 101 19.74 -4.87 29.56
N GLY A 102 18.84 -4.98 30.54
CA GLY A 102 19.05 -4.49 31.92
C GLY A 102 20.10 -5.30 32.65
N ILE A 103 20.13 -6.61 32.40
CA ILE A 103 21.19 -7.50 32.87
C ILE A 103 22.54 -7.11 32.24
N TYR A 104 22.55 -6.74 30.96
CA TYR A 104 23.77 -6.39 30.23
C TYR A 104 24.32 -4.99 30.60
N LEU A 105 23.47 -3.97 30.69
CA LEU A 105 23.89 -2.57 30.86
C LEU A 105 23.92 -2.08 32.32
N ARG A 106 23.39 -2.84 33.27
CA ARG A 106 23.40 -2.58 34.73
C ARG A 106 22.64 -1.30 35.19
N SER A 107 22.42 -0.34 34.30
CA SER A 107 21.53 0.82 34.45
C SER A 107 20.74 1.03 33.16
N LEU A 108 19.41 1.12 33.25
CA LEU A 108 18.55 1.32 32.09
C LEU A 108 17.39 2.26 32.37
N HIS A 109 17.16 3.16 31.42
CA HIS A 109 15.94 3.94 31.34
C HIS A 109 15.00 3.31 30.30
N VAL A 110 13.77 3.03 30.69
CA VAL A 110 12.80 2.28 29.85
C VAL A 110 12.46 3.02 28.56
N ILE A 111 12.35 4.36 28.61
CA ILE A 111 11.94 5.18 27.45
C ILE A 111 12.97 5.10 26.30
N PRO A 112 14.27 5.38 26.51
CA PRO A 112 15.32 5.14 25.52
C PRO A 112 15.32 3.76 24.89
N VAL A 113 15.12 2.71 25.70
CA VAL A 113 15.14 1.33 25.22
C VAL A 113 13.95 1.04 24.32
N LEU A 114 12.76 1.52 24.70
CA LEU A 114 11.56 1.37 23.89
C LEU A 114 11.71 2.09 22.54
N MET A 115 12.26 3.31 22.56
CA MET A 115 12.54 4.07 21.35
C MET A 115 13.59 3.35 20.47
N ALA A 116 14.67 2.83 21.06
CA ALA A 116 15.71 2.05 20.37
C ALA A 116 15.13 0.79 19.70
N LEU A 117 14.29 0.02 20.39
CA LEU A 117 13.62 -1.15 19.83
C LEU A 117 12.69 -0.81 18.66
N GLY A 118 11.91 0.26 18.78
CA GLY A 118 11.05 0.73 17.70
C GLY A 118 11.85 1.15 16.47
N ASN A 119 12.97 1.85 16.68
CA ASN A 119 13.82 2.32 15.59
C ASN A 119 14.62 1.20 14.94
N THR A 120 15.14 0.23 15.69
CA THR A 120 15.85 -0.93 15.09
C THR A 120 14.94 -1.72 14.15
N TYR A 121 13.72 -2.03 14.57
CA TYR A 121 12.70 -2.62 13.72
C TYR A 121 12.45 -1.78 12.46
N GLY A 122 12.27 -0.47 12.66
CA GLY A 122 11.98 0.45 11.58
C GLY A 122 13.15 0.62 10.60
N LEU A 123 14.37 0.71 11.11
CA LEU A 123 15.61 0.80 10.32
C LEU A 123 15.84 -0.48 9.54
N LEU A 124 15.62 -1.66 10.14
CA LEU A 124 15.70 -2.93 9.41
C LEU A 124 14.72 -2.94 8.24
N LEU A 125 13.48 -2.51 8.47
CA LEU A 125 12.47 -2.45 7.42
C LEU A 125 12.80 -1.38 6.37
N VAL A 126 13.29 -0.21 6.77
CA VAL A 126 13.78 0.83 5.85
C VAL A 126 14.95 0.30 5.03
N SER A 127 15.91 -0.41 5.62
CA SER A 127 17.04 -1.01 4.90
C SER A 127 16.57 -2.01 3.84
N LEU A 128 15.58 -2.84 4.17
CA LEU A 128 14.94 -3.76 3.22
C LEU A 128 14.24 -3.03 2.07
N LEU A 129 13.36 -2.09 2.41
CA LEU A 129 12.55 -1.35 1.44
C LEU A 129 13.39 -0.42 0.57
N LEU A 130 14.37 0.28 1.16
CA LEU A 130 15.27 1.20 0.47
C LEU A 130 16.23 0.43 -0.43
N GLY A 131 16.84 -0.66 0.05
CA GLY A 131 17.73 -1.51 -0.75
C GLY A 131 17.05 -2.05 -2.02
N TYR A 132 15.79 -2.45 -1.93
CA TYR A 132 14.99 -2.83 -3.10
C TYR A 132 14.61 -1.62 -3.96
N GLY A 133 14.09 -0.55 -3.35
CA GLY A 133 13.54 0.62 -4.05
C GLY A 133 14.57 1.44 -4.83
N LEU A 134 15.82 1.49 -4.36
CA LEU A 134 16.92 2.18 -5.05
C LEU A 134 17.23 1.54 -6.42
N VAL A 135 16.95 0.25 -6.59
CA VAL A 135 17.21 -0.49 -7.83
C VAL A 135 15.94 -0.62 -8.67
N ASP A 136 14.82 -0.95 -8.04
CA ASP A 136 13.55 -1.19 -8.72
C ASP A 136 12.98 0.07 -9.38
N LEU A 137 13.03 1.23 -8.71
CA LEU A 137 12.46 2.48 -9.21
C LEU A 137 13.06 2.94 -10.56
N PRO A 138 14.41 3.07 -10.71
CA PRO A 138 14.99 3.42 -12.01
C PRO A 138 14.78 2.32 -13.06
N LYS A 139 14.87 1.03 -12.68
CA LYS A 139 14.58 -0.10 -13.58
C LYS A 139 13.16 0.01 -14.16
N GLN A 140 12.16 0.37 -13.34
CA GLN A 140 10.78 0.51 -13.79
C GLN A 140 10.55 1.70 -14.71
N LEU A 141 11.14 2.86 -14.39
CA LEU A 141 11.08 4.03 -15.27
C LEU A 141 11.73 3.74 -16.62
N TRP A 142 12.84 2.99 -16.62
CA TRP A 142 13.49 2.55 -17.84
C TRP A 142 12.61 1.59 -18.64
N LYS A 143 12.00 0.59 -17.99
CA LYS A 143 11.06 -0.37 -18.62
C LYS A 143 9.90 0.33 -19.35
N LYS A 144 9.32 1.39 -18.77
CA LYS A 144 8.24 2.19 -19.39
C LYS A 144 8.63 2.89 -20.71
N THR A 145 9.92 2.95 -21.02
CA THR A 145 10.43 3.49 -22.28
C THR A 145 10.16 2.56 -23.47
N PHE A 146 10.03 1.24 -23.22
CA PHE A 146 9.85 0.21 -24.23
C PHE A 146 8.41 -0.32 -24.19
N PRO A 147 7.50 0.19 -25.04
CA PRO A 147 6.08 -0.14 -24.95
C PRO A 147 5.76 -1.58 -25.38
N GLU A 148 6.55 -2.17 -26.29
CA GLU A 148 6.34 -3.56 -26.74
C GLU A 148 6.61 -4.58 -25.63
N ASP A 149 7.69 -4.38 -24.89
CA ASP A 149 8.03 -5.24 -23.75
C ASP A 149 7.00 -5.12 -22.63
N GLU A 150 6.52 -3.92 -22.37
CA GLU A 150 5.50 -3.68 -21.35
C GLU A 150 4.13 -4.24 -21.76
N LEU A 151 3.78 -4.18 -23.04
CA LEU A 151 2.61 -4.86 -23.60
C LEU A 151 2.71 -6.38 -23.44
N ARG A 152 3.89 -6.95 -23.70
CA ARG A 152 4.14 -8.38 -23.52
C ARG A 152 3.97 -8.78 -22.04
N ARG A 153 4.52 -8.00 -21.11
CA ARG A 153 4.35 -8.20 -19.67
C ARG A 153 2.88 -8.12 -19.25
N ALA A 154 2.15 -7.11 -19.70
CA ALA A 154 0.73 -6.97 -19.38
C ALA A 154 -0.08 -8.20 -19.83
N ARG A 155 0.22 -8.77 -21.01
CA ARG A 155 -0.41 -10.01 -21.49
C ARG A 155 -0.08 -11.22 -20.62
N ILE A 156 1.15 -11.35 -20.14
CA ILE A 156 1.55 -12.45 -19.24
C ILE A 156 0.88 -12.28 -17.87
N MET A 157 0.91 -11.07 -17.30
CA MET A 157 0.28 -10.76 -16.02
C MET A 157 -1.25 -10.92 -16.07
N ALA A 158 -1.86 -10.78 -17.25
CA ALA A 158 -3.28 -11.05 -17.41
C ALA A 158 -3.63 -12.48 -17.02
N VAL A 159 -2.83 -13.48 -17.41
CA VAL A 159 -3.09 -14.90 -17.07
C VAL A 159 -3.18 -15.09 -15.55
N GLY A 160 -2.15 -14.68 -14.81
CA GLY A 160 -2.14 -14.80 -13.35
C GLY A 160 -3.22 -13.94 -12.66
N ALA A 161 -3.63 -12.82 -13.26
CA ALA A 161 -4.74 -12.01 -12.74
C ALA A 161 -6.11 -12.66 -12.98
N ASP A 162 -6.31 -13.39 -14.09
CA ASP A 162 -7.53 -14.17 -14.33
C ASP A 162 -7.60 -15.38 -13.41
N GLU A 163 -6.48 -16.08 -13.18
CA GLU A 163 -6.38 -17.18 -12.22
C GLU A 163 -6.71 -16.70 -10.80
N ALA A 164 -6.06 -15.63 -10.33
CA ALA A 164 -6.35 -15.06 -9.01
C ALA A 164 -7.81 -14.57 -8.87
N LEU A 165 -8.41 -14.07 -9.97
CA LEU A 165 -9.83 -13.70 -9.99
C LEU A 165 -10.72 -14.93 -9.94
N PHE A 166 -10.37 -15.99 -10.65
CA PHE A 166 -11.09 -17.26 -10.62
C PHE A 166 -11.08 -17.85 -9.21
N ASP A 167 -9.92 -17.93 -8.57
CA ASP A 167 -9.76 -18.45 -7.21
C ASP A 167 -10.55 -17.64 -6.19
N ALA A 168 -10.50 -16.30 -6.28
CA ALA A 168 -11.26 -15.43 -5.38
C ALA A 168 -12.78 -15.60 -5.54
N VAL A 169 -13.25 -15.77 -6.79
CA VAL A 169 -14.68 -15.99 -7.08
C VAL A 169 -15.13 -17.36 -6.60
N TRP A 170 -14.27 -18.37 -6.71
CA TRP A 170 -14.54 -19.70 -6.18
C TRP A 170 -14.67 -19.67 -4.65
N GLU A 171 -13.69 -19.10 -3.94
CA GLU A 171 -13.73 -18.97 -2.49
C GLU A 171 -14.97 -18.19 -2.00
N LEU A 172 -15.38 -17.15 -2.73
CA LEU A 172 -16.61 -16.42 -2.44
C LEU A 172 -17.85 -17.31 -2.58
N GLN A 173 -17.94 -18.07 -3.68
CA GLN A 173 -19.07 -18.97 -3.95
C GLN A 173 -19.22 -20.02 -2.84
N ASP A 174 -18.11 -20.62 -2.39
CA ASP A 174 -18.11 -21.59 -1.29
C ASP A 174 -18.76 -20.99 -0.02
N TYR A 175 -18.48 -19.72 0.29
CA TYR A 175 -19.11 -19.05 1.44
C TYR A 175 -20.57 -18.68 1.19
N GLU A 176 -20.97 -18.32 -0.03
CA GLU A 176 -22.37 -18.08 -0.38
C GLU A 176 -23.21 -19.36 -0.25
N ASP A 177 -22.68 -20.50 -0.69
CA ASP A 177 -23.35 -21.80 -0.59
C ASP A 177 -23.46 -22.26 0.89
N LEU A 178 -22.43 -21.99 1.71
CA LEU A 178 -22.50 -22.19 3.17
C LEU A 178 -23.56 -21.31 3.85
N ILE A 179 -23.79 -20.10 3.34
CA ILE A 179 -24.85 -19.20 3.83
C ILE A 179 -26.22 -19.75 3.43
N ASP A 180 -26.39 -20.17 2.19
CA ASP A 180 -27.64 -20.74 1.69
C ASP A 180 -28.02 -21.99 2.49
N GLY A 181 -27.05 -22.87 2.77
CA GLY A 181 -27.25 -24.03 3.65
C GLY A 181 -27.57 -23.66 5.10
N ALA A 182 -26.96 -22.60 5.64
CA ALA A 182 -27.27 -22.11 6.99
C ALA A 182 -28.67 -21.49 7.08
N VAL A 183 -29.11 -20.74 6.06
CA VAL A 183 -30.45 -20.16 5.95
C VAL A 183 -31.49 -21.27 5.86
N GLU A 184 -31.26 -22.28 5.02
CA GLU A 184 -32.17 -23.41 4.89
C GLU A 184 -32.27 -24.22 6.19
N ALA A 185 -31.16 -24.40 6.92
CA ALA A 185 -31.18 -25.01 8.26
C ALA A 185 -31.99 -24.18 9.28
N ILE A 186 -31.95 -22.84 9.17
CA ILE A 186 -32.75 -21.94 10.01
C ILE A 186 -34.24 -22.06 9.67
N ASP A 187 -34.59 -22.09 8.38
CA ASP A 187 -35.98 -22.24 7.94
C ASP A 187 -36.57 -23.58 8.42
N ARG A 188 -35.80 -24.67 8.32
CA ARG A 188 -36.18 -25.99 8.88
C ARG A 188 -36.37 -25.97 10.40
N CYS A 189 -35.55 -25.24 11.14
CA CYS A 189 -35.65 -25.13 12.61
C CYS A 189 -36.71 -24.12 13.07
N GLY A 190 -37.09 -23.16 12.21
CA GLY A 190 -38.03 -22.07 12.49
C GLY A 190 -39.44 -22.55 12.84
N GLU A 191 -39.78 -23.78 12.51
CA GLU A 191 -41.06 -24.40 12.90
C GLU A 191 -41.11 -24.81 14.38
N LEU A 192 -40.00 -24.82 15.14
CA LEU A 192 -39.92 -25.57 16.40
C LEU A 192 -39.62 -24.80 17.72
N SER A 193 -39.45 -23.48 17.80
CA SER A 193 -39.09 -22.88 19.12
C SER A 193 -39.46 -21.41 19.35
N SER A 194 -40.36 -21.17 20.31
CA SER A 194 -40.87 -19.87 20.79
C SER A 194 -40.01 -19.23 21.90
N ASN A 195 -39.13 -18.29 21.56
CA ASN A 195 -38.52 -17.34 22.51
C ASN A 195 -38.20 -16.01 21.78
N LEU A 196 -39.12 -15.04 21.85
CA LEU A 196 -39.22 -13.93 20.89
C LEU A 196 -38.08 -12.87 20.90
N ILE A 197 -37.46 -12.55 22.05
CA ILE A 197 -36.58 -11.36 22.15
C ILE A 197 -35.19 -11.60 21.50
N ASN A 198 -34.60 -12.78 21.70
CA ASN A 198 -33.34 -13.14 21.04
C ASN A 198 -33.57 -13.50 19.56
N GLU A 199 -34.80 -13.83 19.20
CA GLU A 199 -35.16 -14.25 17.85
C GLU A 199 -35.22 -13.09 16.87
N GLU A 200 -35.69 -11.91 17.29
CA GLU A 200 -35.71 -10.72 16.43
C GLU A 200 -34.28 -10.23 16.10
N THR A 201 -33.40 -10.17 17.10
CA THR A 201 -31.99 -9.81 16.88
C THR A 201 -31.27 -10.86 16.03
N TYR A 202 -31.58 -12.14 16.22
CA TYR A 202 -31.04 -13.21 15.39
C TYR A 202 -31.54 -13.12 13.94
N LYS A 203 -32.84 -12.84 13.72
CA LYS A 203 -33.40 -12.63 12.38
C LYS A 203 -32.75 -11.44 11.69
N GLN A 204 -32.56 -10.32 12.41
CA GLN A 204 -31.81 -9.18 11.88
C GLN A 204 -30.38 -9.56 11.44
N TYR A 205 -29.67 -10.40 12.19
CA TYR A 205 -28.33 -10.86 11.79
C TYR A 205 -28.36 -11.73 10.54
N VAL A 206 -29.38 -12.59 10.39
CA VAL A 206 -29.57 -13.40 9.18
C VAL A 206 -29.92 -12.52 7.98
N ASP A 207 -30.83 -11.56 8.17
CA ASP A 207 -31.23 -10.61 7.13
C ASP A 207 -30.06 -9.75 6.67
N ASP A 208 -29.23 -9.23 7.58
CA ASP A 208 -28.00 -8.49 7.26
C ASP A 208 -27.02 -9.36 6.45
N LEU A 209 -26.92 -10.64 6.78
CA LEU A 209 -26.03 -11.59 6.10
C LEU A 209 -26.53 -11.91 4.68
N VAL A 210 -27.84 -12.14 4.53
CA VAL A 210 -28.49 -12.34 3.22
C VAL A 210 -28.44 -11.07 2.37
N LEU A 211 -28.61 -9.90 2.98
CA LEU A 211 -28.47 -8.62 2.29
C LEU A 211 -27.04 -8.44 1.78
N LEU A 212 -26.04 -8.77 2.60
CA LEU A 212 -24.64 -8.70 2.18
C LEU A 212 -24.35 -9.70 1.04
N ARG A 213 -24.85 -10.94 1.11
CA ARG A 213 -24.77 -11.93 0.02
C ARG A 213 -25.43 -11.41 -1.26
N ASN A 214 -26.60 -10.80 -1.16
CA ASN A 214 -27.31 -10.26 -2.32
C ASN A 214 -26.57 -9.07 -2.94
N SER A 215 -25.94 -8.22 -2.13
CA SER A 215 -25.10 -7.12 -2.62
C SER A 215 -23.90 -7.60 -3.44
N THR A 216 -23.43 -8.84 -3.23
CA THR A 216 -22.38 -9.46 -4.05
C THR A 216 -22.79 -9.61 -5.52
N ALA A 217 -24.07 -9.85 -5.79
CA ALA A 217 -24.55 -10.03 -7.15
C ALA A 217 -24.47 -8.73 -7.97
N GLU A 218 -24.57 -7.57 -7.32
CA GLU A 218 -24.57 -6.25 -7.97
C GLU A 218 -23.15 -5.71 -8.27
N LEU A 219 -22.11 -6.31 -7.67
CA LEU A 219 -20.72 -5.85 -7.79
C LEU A 219 -20.20 -5.86 -9.24
N SER A 220 -20.59 -6.85 -10.05
CA SER A 220 -20.26 -6.88 -11.48
C SER A 220 -21.14 -7.86 -12.28
N PRO A 221 -21.69 -7.46 -13.43
CA PRO A 221 -22.46 -8.34 -14.31
C PRO A 221 -21.60 -9.49 -14.88
N ASP A 222 -20.28 -9.30 -15.00
CA ASP A 222 -19.36 -10.34 -15.45
C ASP A 222 -19.17 -11.44 -14.38
N LEU A 223 -19.25 -11.08 -13.09
CA LEU A 223 -19.26 -12.04 -11.99
C LEU A 223 -20.51 -12.91 -12.04
N GLN A 224 -21.68 -12.32 -12.30
CA GLN A 224 -22.93 -13.09 -12.46
C GLN A 224 -22.86 -14.10 -13.63
N SER A 225 -22.25 -13.72 -14.76
CA SER A 225 -22.08 -14.63 -15.91
C SER A 225 -21.06 -15.75 -15.65
N ARG A 226 -19.97 -15.46 -14.93
CA ARG A 226 -19.01 -16.50 -14.50
C ARG A 226 -19.66 -17.44 -13.49
N ARG A 227 -20.44 -16.91 -12.53
CA ARG A 227 -21.20 -17.67 -11.53
C ARG A 227 -22.23 -18.62 -12.15
N THR A 228 -23.07 -18.13 -13.07
CA THR A 228 -24.13 -18.95 -13.69
C THR A 228 -23.58 -20.11 -14.51
N ASN A 229 -22.44 -19.92 -15.20
CA ASN A 229 -21.77 -21.00 -15.93
C ASN A 229 -21.11 -22.02 -15.00
N ASN A 230 -20.52 -21.58 -13.87
CA ASN A 230 -19.90 -22.48 -12.92
C ASN A 230 -20.93 -23.28 -12.10
N ARG A 231 -22.04 -22.65 -11.67
CA ARG A 231 -23.14 -23.33 -10.98
C ARG A 231 -23.76 -24.45 -11.83
N ARG A 232 -23.88 -24.24 -13.15
CA ARG A 232 -24.29 -25.31 -14.08
C ARG A 232 -23.30 -26.46 -14.12
N ARG A 233 -22.00 -26.16 -14.20
CA ARG A 233 -20.95 -27.21 -14.18
C ARG A 233 -20.91 -27.99 -12.87
N HIS A 234 -21.13 -27.35 -11.72
CA HIS A 234 -21.16 -28.03 -10.43
C HIS A 234 -22.40 -28.91 -10.28
N SER A 235 -23.57 -28.39 -10.67
CA SER A 235 -24.83 -29.15 -10.69
C SER A 235 -24.81 -30.32 -11.68
N GLU A 236 -23.89 -30.33 -12.65
CA GLU A 236 -23.67 -31.44 -13.60
C GLU A 236 -22.57 -32.41 -13.13
N ALA A 237 -21.77 -32.05 -12.12
CA ALA A 237 -20.64 -32.83 -11.63
C ALA A 237 -20.90 -33.54 -10.29
N GLU A 238 -21.90 -33.11 -9.52
CA GLU A 238 -22.30 -33.74 -8.26
C GLU A 238 -23.67 -34.43 -8.38
N ASP A 239 -23.64 -35.75 -8.40
CA ASP A 239 -24.75 -36.64 -8.01
C ASP A 239 -24.69 -36.96 -6.49
N ASP A 240 -23.86 -36.24 -5.72
CA ASP A 240 -23.80 -36.35 -4.25
C ASP A 240 -24.62 -35.24 -3.61
N ASP A 241 -25.48 -35.61 -2.67
CA ASP A 241 -26.30 -34.72 -1.85
C ASP A 241 -25.47 -33.54 -1.31
N PRO A 242 -26.01 -32.31 -1.27
CA PRO A 242 -25.30 -31.19 -0.67
C PRO A 242 -24.94 -31.57 0.76
N VAL A 243 -23.64 -31.57 1.07
CA VAL A 243 -23.11 -31.90 2.39
C VAL A 243 -23.92 -31.12 3.43
N SER A 244 -24.81 -31.84 4.12
CA SER A 244 -25.65 -31.32 5.20
C SER A 244 -24.73 -31.06 6.39
N THR A 245 -23.99 -29.95 6.32
CA THR A 245 -23.04 -29.52 7.35
C THR A 245 -23.75 -29.32 8.70
N PHE A 246 -25.07 -29.16 8.66
CA PHE A 246 -25.93 -29.07 9.83
C PHE A 246 -26.74 -30.35 10.00
N ASP A 247 -26.45 -31.10 11.06
CA ASP A 247 -27.20 -32.28 11.57
C ASP A 247 -28.59 -31.89 12.12
N GLY A 248 -29.32 -31.01 11.42
CA GLY A 248 -30.63 -30.49 11.86
C GLY A 248 -30.57 -29.52 13.05
N ALA A 249 -29.38 -29.13 13.51
CA ALA A 249 -29.21 -28.16 14.59
C ALA A 249 -29.14 -26.71 14.06
N ARG A 250 -29.77 -25.77 14.79
CA ARG A 250 -29.76 -24.34 14.46
C ARG A 250 -28.32 -23.78 14.52
N PRO A 251 -27.88 -22.99 13.51
CA PRO A 251 -26.57 -22.36 13.52
C PRO A 251 -26.36 -21.46 14.75
N THR A 252 -25.16 -21.48 15.33
CA THR A 252 -24.82 -20.62 16.48
C THR A 252 -24.55 -19.18 16.03
N VAL A 253 -24.82 -18.19 16.87
CA VAL A 253 -24.53 -16.77 16.57
C VAL A 253 -23.05 -16.54 16.24
N ASP A 254 -22.13 -17.21 16.95
CA ASP A 254 -20.69 -17.13 16.67
C ASP A 254 -20.33 -17.68 15.28
N TYR A 255 -21.06 -18.71 14.81
CA TYR A 255 -20.92 -19.24 13.46
C TYR A 255 -21.39 -18.22 12.42
N LEU A 256 -22.54 -17.55 12.64
CA LEU A 256 -23.01 -16.47 11.76
C LEU A 256 -22.03 -15.29 11.71
N VAL A 257 -21.44 -14.91 12.84
CA VAL A 257 -20.40 -13.88 12.91
C VAL A 257 -19.14 -14.31 12.16
N HIS A 258 -18.72 -15.57 12.26
CA HIS A 258 -17.60 -16.10 11.49
C HIS A 258 -17.87 -16.07 9.99
N LEU A 259 -19.05 -16.53 9.58
CA LEU A 259 -19.48 -16.58 8.18
C LEU A 259 -19.56 -15.17 7.59
N HIS A 260 -20.13 -14.21 8.32
CA HIS A 260 -20.16 -12.80 7.93
C HIS A 260 -18.75 -12.19 7.81
N ALA A 261 -17.81 -12.53 8.70
CA ALA A 261 -16.42 -12.08 8.59
C ALA A 261 -15.73 -12.64 7.34
N ARG A 262 -15.94 -13.93 7.06
CA ARG A 262 -15.37 -14.63 5.91
C ARG A 262 -15.96 -14.13 4.59
N LEU A 263 -17.27 -13.90 4.54
CA LEU A 263 -17.94 -13.34 3.37
C LEU A 263 -17.39 -11.96 3.02
N LYS A 264 -17.26 -11.06 4.01
CA LYS A 264 -16.64 -9.74 3.79
C LYS A 264 -15.23 -9.84 3.21
N LEU A 265 -14.40 -10.70 3.79
CA LEU A 265 -13.03 -10.94 3.32
C LEU A 265 -13.01 -11.49 1.89
N ALA A 266 -13.90 -12.42 1.56
CA ALA A 266 -14.01 -13.00 0.22
C ALA A 266 -14.50 -11.95 -0.80
N GLN A 267 -15.49 -11.13 -0.45
CA GLN A 267 -15.94 -10.01 -1.27
C GLN A 267 -14.80 -9.02 -1.55
N GLU A 268 -14.04 -8.64 -0.52
CA GLU A 268 -12.88 -7.76 -0.67
C GLU A 268 -11.81 -8.39 -1.59
N LYS A 269 -11.54 -9.70 -1.46
CA LYS A 269 -10.63 -10.42 -2.37
C LYS A 269 -11.11 -10.40 -3.81
N VAL A 270 -12.40 -10.58 -4.07
CA VAL A 270 -12.98 -10.57 -5.43
C VAL A 270 -12.93 -9.18 -6.06
N ILE A 271 -13.40 -8.14 -5.34
CA ILE A 271 -13.24 -6.75 -5.78
C ILE A 271 -11.76 -6.47 -6.04
N GLY A 272 -10.93 -7.02 -5.16
CA GLY A 272 -9.49 -7.13 -5.30
C GLY A 272 -9.09 -7.65 -6.69
N ALA A 273 -9.26 -8.93 -6.94
CA ALA A 273 -8.80 -9.52 -8.19
C ALA A 273 -9.42 -8.86 -9.44
N GLN A 274 -10.67 -8.38 -9.36
CA GLN A 274 -11.35 -7.73 -10.47
C GLN A 274 -10.70 -6.38 -10.85
N GLN A 275 -10.45 -5.51 -9.88
CA GLN A 275 -9.78 -4.23 -10.17
C GLN A 275 -8.37 -4.44 -10.73
N ARG A 276 -7.67 -5.44 -10.21
CA ARG A 276 -6.35 -5.81 -10.72
C ARG A 276 -6.42 -6.20 -12.20
N TRP A 277 -7.41 -7.01 -12.56
CA TRP A 277 -7.71 -7.38 -13.93
C TRP A 277 -8.03 -6.15 -14.80
N GLU A 278 -8.90 -5.26 -14.33
CA GLU A 278 -9.26 -4.03 -15.05
C GLU A 278 -8.06 -3.13 -15.35
N VAL A 279 -7.16 -2.95 -14.37
CA VAL A 279 -5.93 -2.17 -14.56
C VAL A 279 -5.04 -2.80 -15.62
N ILE A 280 -4.89 -4.13 -15.63
CA ILE A 280 -4.08 -4.84 -16.64
C ILE A 280 -4.72 -4.71 -18.03
N VAL A 281 -6.04 -4.79 -18.14
CA VAL A 281 -6.78 -4.59 -19.40
C VAL A 281 -6.57 -3.16 -19.91
N GLU A 282 -6.68 -2.16 -19.04
CA GLU A 282 -6.46 -0.75 -19.41
C GLU A 282 -5.01 -0.50 -19.85
N GLN A 283 -4.04 -1.03 -19.11
CA GLN A 283 -2.62 -0.98 -19.46
C GLN A 283 -2.37 -1.64 -20.82
N SER A 284 -2.86 -2.86 -21.03
CA SER A 284 -2.73 -3.57 -22.30
C SER A 284 -3.33 -2.77 -23.46
N ARG A 285 -4.53 -2.21 -23.29
CA ARG A 285 -5.16 -1.35 -24.31
C ARG A 285 -4.33 -0.11 -24.60
N PHE A 286 -3.84 0.55 -23.56
CA PHE A 286 -3.00 1.75 -23.71
C PHE A 286 -1.72 1.45 -24.48
N TYR A 287 -1.01 0.36 -24.15
CA TYR A 287 0.22 -0.02 -24.83
C TYR A 287 -0.04 -0.60 -26.23
N SER A 288 -1.14 -1.32 -26.46
CA SER A 288 -1.51 -1.80 -27.81
C SER A 288 -1.75 -0.65 -28.77
N ASN A 289 -2.56 0.33 -28.37
CA ASN A 289 -2.84 1.54 -29.16
C ASN A 289 -1.56 2.32 -29.50
N LEU A 290 -0.59 2.29 -28.59
CA LEU A 290 0.67 2.97 -28.75
C LEU A 290 1.61 2.27 -29.73
N VAL A 291 1.66 0.94 -29.68
CA VAL A 291 2.45 0.13 -30.63
C VAL A 291 1.82 0.23 -32.02
N GLU A 292 0.51 0.05 -32.14
CA GLU A 292 -0.24 0.15 -33.41
C GLU A 292 -0.16 1.54 -34.05
N GLY A 293 -0.18 2.61 -33.24
CA GLY A 293 0.00 3.99 -33.73
C GLY A 293 1.43 4.36 -34.11
N SER A 294 2.42 3.51 -33.81
CA SER A 294 3.83 3.71 -34.15
C SER A 294 4.27 2.96 -35.41
N THR A 295 3.51 1.95 -35.86
CA THR A 295 3.67 1.32 -37.17
C THR A 295 3.14 2.23 -38.29
N PRO A 296 3.98 2.73 -39.22
CA PRO A 296 3.50 3.36 -40.43
C PRO A 296 2.75 2.31 -41.27
N GLN A 297 1.46 2.54 -41.52
CA GLN A 297 0.64 1.70 -42.39
C GLN A 297 1.37 1.43 -43.72
N SER A 298 1.75 0.18 -43.93
CA SER A 298 2.07 -0.38 -45.24
C SER A 298 1.27 -1.68 -45.37
N SER A 299 -0.03 -1.57 -45.64
CA SER A 299 -0.81 -2.45 -46.53
C SER A 299 -2.31 -2.15 -46.39
N PRO A 300 -2.98 -1.69 -47.46
CA PRO A 300 -4.43 -1.69 -47.55
C PRO A 300 -4.87 -3.08 -48.04
N GLY A 301 -5.70 -3.77 -47.27
CA GLY A 301 -6.31 -5.01 -47.74
C GLY A 301 -6.80 -5.93 -46.64
N GLN A 302 -7.97 -5.64 -46.06
CA GLN A 302 -9.17 -6.47 -46.23
C GLN A 302 -10.30 -5.95 -45.35
N ASN A 303 -11.47 -5.86 -45.99
CA ASN A 303 -12.72 -5.29 -45.51
C ASN A 303 -13.28 -6.03 -44.28
N GLY A 304 -13.98 -5.27 -43.43
CA GLY A 304 -15.05 -5.81 -42.60
C GLY A 304 -15.26 -5.08 -41.28
N GLY A 305 -16.11 -4.05 -41.27
CA GLY A 305 -16.74 -3.53 -40.06
C GLY A 305 -16.44 -2.07 -39.77
N GLU A 306 -17.25 -1.18 -40.35
CA GLU A 306 -17.55 0.11 -39.73
C GLU A 306 -18.11 -0.17 -38.31
N ASP A 307 -17.44 0.30 -37.26
CA ASP A 307 -18.07 1.13 -36.23
C ASP A 307 -17.19 1.41 -35.00
N GLN A 308 -17.42 2.61 -34.46
CA GLN A 308 -17.22 3.03 -33.07
C GLN A 308 -15.85 3.56 -32.65
N GLN A 309 -15.57 4.79 -33.09
CA GLN A 309 -15.01 5.80 -32.19
C GLN A 309 -15.85 5.84 -30.91
N SER A 310 -15.33 5.29 -29.81
CA SER A 310 -15.91 5.51 -28.47
C SER A 310 -15.50 6.89 -27.97
N SER A 311 -16.33 7.87 -28.30
CA SER A 311 -16.42 9.16 -27.62
C SER A 311 -16.71 8.96 -26.14
N LEU A 312 -15.84 9.51 -25.29
CA LEU A 312 -16.14 9.77 -23.88
C LEU A 312 -17.23 10.86 -23.83
N PRO A 313 -18.31 10.70 -23.04
CA PRO A 313 -19.36 11.69 -22.97
C PRO A 313 -18.98 12.83 -22.01
N LEU A 314 -19.22 14.06 -22.48
CA LEU A 314 -19.49 15.29 -21.73
C LEU A 314 -18.48 15.71 -20.63
N MET A 315 -17.42 16.41 -21.04
CA MET A 315 -17.05 17.66 -20.36
C MET A 315 -16.30 18.62 -21.31
N ASN A 316 -16.94 19.75 -21.59
CA ASN A 316 -16.41 21.03 -22.07
C ASN A 316 -15.79 21.10 -23.50
N GLU A 317 -16.62 21.41 -24.49
CA GLU A 317 -16.34 21.41 -25.93
C GLU A 317 -15.37 22.50 -26.47
N GLN A 318 -14.77 23.34 -25.62
CA GLN A 318 -13.89 24.43 -26.09
C GLN A 318 -12.42 24.32 -25.67
N LEU A 319 -12.05 23.49 -24.68
CA LEU A 319 -10.64 23.27 -24.26
C LEU A 319 -10.02 21.98 -24.82
N VAL A 320 -10.81 21.16 -25.52
CA VAL A 320 -10.40 19.85 -26.07
C VAL A 320 -9.39 19.91 -27.24
N PRO A 321 -9.32 20.90 -28.14
CA PRO A 321 -8.44 20.79 -29.31
C PRO A 321 -6.96 21.01 -28.97
N LEU A 322 -6.64 21.81 -27.95
CA LEU A 322 -5.26 22.04 -27.52
C LEU A 322 -4.76 20.85 -26.69
N GLY A 323 -5.59 20.35 -25.77
CA GLY A 323 -5.27 19.19 -24.95
C GLY A 323 -5.01 17.93 -25.78
N THR A 324 -5.82 17.67 -26.81
CA THR A 324 -5.66 16.48 -27.69
C THR A 324 -4.40 16.56 -28.56
N LYS A 325 -4.04 17.74 -29.09
CA LYS A 325 -2.78 17.94 -29.84
C LYS A 325 -1.54 17.82 -28.95
N VAL A 326 -1.56 18.44 -27.77
CA VAL A 326 -0.47 18.33 -26.77
C VAL A 326 -0.33 16.90 -26.27
N GLN A 327 -1.43 16.21 -26.03
CA GLN A 327 -1.43 14.81 -25.60
C GLN A 327 -0.97 13.85 -26.70
N GLY A 328 -1.26 14.15 -27.97
CA GLY A 328 -0.73 13.42 -29.13
C GLY A 328 0.78 13.64 -29.30
N MET A 329 1.25 14.89 -29.19
CA MET A 329 2.66 15.25 -29.26
C MET A 329 3.46 14.62 -28.10
N TRP A 330 2.89 14.64 -26.89
CA TRP A 330 3.44 13.98 -25.71
C TRP A 330 3.60 12.47 -25.94
N ARG A 331 2.52 11.79 -26.39
CA ARG A 331 2.53 10.34 -26.63
C ARG A 331 3.54 9.92 -27.70
N LYS A 332 3.72 10.73 -28.74
CA LYS A 332 4.55 10.36 -29.90
C LYS A 332 6.02 10.71 -29.73
N HIS A 333 6.37 11.84 -29.10
CA HIS A 333 7.75 12.32 -29.06
C HIS A 333 8.29 12.60 -27.65
N LEU A 334 7.48 13.13 -26.73
CA LEU A 334 7.99 13.61 -25.43
C LEU A 334 8.02 12.52 -24.34
N ARG A 335 7.22 11.45 -24.47
CA ARG A 335 7.13 10.38 -23.47
C ARG A 335 8.44 9.59 -23.30
N ASN A 336 9.00 9.09 -24.40
CA ASN A 336 10.23 8.30 -24.34
C ASN A 336 11.43 9.08 -23.75
N PRO A 337 11.73 10.33 -24.18
CA PRO A 337 12.83 11.09 -23.59
C PRO A 337 12.55 11.50 -22.13
N THR A 338 11.30 11.78 -21.74
CA THR A 338 10.99 12.13 -20.34
C THR A 338 11.17 10.94 -19.40
N TYR A 339 10.66 9.76 -19.74
CA TYR A 339 10.92 8.57 -18.92
C TYR A 339 12.40 8.17 -18.88
N ARG A 340 13.14 8.34 -19.99
CA ARG A 340 14.60 8.15 -19.99
C ARG A 340 15.31 9.13 -19.07
N LEU A 341 14.97 10.42 -19.14
CA LEU A 341 15.57 11.43 -18.27
C LEU A 341 15.26 11.16 -16.80
N MET A 342 14.01 10.82 -16.48
CA MET A 342 13.60 10.45 -15.12
C MET A 342 14.30 9.17 -14.64
N ALA A 343 14.45 8.16 -15.51
CA ALA A 343 15.16 6.93 -15.17
C ALA A 343 16.66 7.19 -14.90
N LEU A 344 17.30 8.02 -15.73
CA LEU A 344 18.71 8.38 -15.56
C LEU A 344 18.92 9.25 -14.32
N SER A 345 18.05 10.23 -14.05
CA SER A 345 18.16 11.08 -12.86
C SER A 345 17.94 10.28 -11.58
N THR A 346 16.94 9.40 -11.54
CA THR A 346 16.70 8.52 -10.40
C THR A 346 17.82 7.50 -10.22
N ALA A 347 18.38 6.94 -11.30
CA ALA A 347 19.55 6.06 -11.22
C ALA A 347 20.79 6.79 -10.68
N GLY A 348 21.04 8.03 -11.12
CA GLY A 348 22.11 8.87 -10.59
C GLY A 348 21.93 9.16 -9.09
N LEU A 349 20.72 9.51 -8.66
CA LEU A 349 20.40 9.68 -7.24
C LEU A 349 20.56 8.39 -6.43
N SER A 350 20.19 7.22 -6.98
CA SER A 350 20.46 5.93 -6.33
C SER A 350 21.94 5.72 -6.08
N ILE A 351 22.77 5.96 -7.10
CA ILE A 351 24.22 5.78 -6.99
C ILE A 351 24.81 6.74 -5.95
N LEU A 352 24.36 8.00 -5.95
CA LEU A 352 24.81 8.99 -4.96
C LEU A 352 24.43 8.59 -3.54
N ILE A 353 23.21 8.07 -3.32
CA ILE A 353 22.79 7.59 -2.00
C ILE A 353 23.60 6.38 -1.57
N LEU A 354 23.77 5.38 -2.46
CA LEU A 354 24.60 4.21 -2.16
C LEU A 354 26.05 4.60 -1.85
N TRP A 355 26.58 5.62 -2.52
CA TRP A 355 27.89 6.18 -2.20
C TRP A 355 27.90 6.77 -0.78
N CYS A 356 26.90 7.58 -0.43
CA CYS A 356 26.83 8.18 0.91
C CYS A 356 26.66 7.12 2.01
N GLU A 357 25.83 6.11 1.77
CA GLU A 357 25.64 4.96 2.66
C GLU A 357 26.94 4.14 2.81
N ALA A 358 27.70 3.94 1.73
CA ALA A 358 29.01 3.29 1.80
C ALA A 358 30.03 4.11 2.62
N THR A 359 29.98 5.45 2.50
CA THR A 359 30.84 6.34 3.29
C THR A 359 30.47 6.38 4.77
N LEU A 360 29.31 5.87 5.19
CA LEU A 360 28.99 5.74 6.61
C LEU A 360 29.92 4.77 7.32
N ALA A 361 30.25 3.66 6.67
CA ALA A 361 31.15 2.64 7.20
C ALA A 361 32.62 3.06 7.21
N VAL A 362 32.97 4.16 6.53
CA VAL A 362 34.33 4.70 6.46
C VAL A 362 34.43 5.94 7.35
N GLU A 363 35.53 6.09 8.08
CA GLU A 363 35.74 7.21 9.02
C GLU A 363 35.91 8.57 8.30
N TYR A 364 36.34 8.55 7.04
CA TYR A 364 36.52 9.77 6.24
C TYR A 364 35.17 10.33 5.72
N ASN A 365 34.96 11.63 5.89
CA ASN A 365 33.78 12.37 5.41
C ASN A 365 33.79 12.56 3.88
N LEU A 366 33.67 11.47 3.13
CA LEU A 366 33.65 11.44 1.66
C LEU A 366 32.23 11.53 1.06
N SER A 367 31.22 11.89 1.87
CA SER A 367 29.83 11.96 1.42
C SER A 367 29.65 13.10 0.39
N PRO A 368 29.28 12.79 -0.87
CA PRO A 368 29.04 13.79 -1.90
C PRO A 368 27.96 14.81 -1.49
N PHE A 369 26.97 14.40 -0.69
CA PHE A 369 25.95 15.31 -0.18
C PHE A 369 26.50 16.28 0.85
N ASN A 370 27.41 15.83 1.73
CA ASN A 370 28.06 16.73 2.68
C ASN A 370 28.86 17.83 1.93
N LEU A 371 29.68 17.44 0.95
CA LEU A 371 30.42 18.37 0.11
C LEU A 371 29.50 19.34 -0.66
N PHE A 372 28.39 18.83 -1.19
CA PHE A 372 27.42 19.66 -1.91
C PHE A 372 26.73 20.68 -1.01
N LEU A 373 26.39 20.28 0.22
CA LEU A 373 25.78 21.18 1.20
C LEU A 373 26.78 22.21 1.73
N ASP A 374 28.04 21.83 1.94
CA ASP A 374 29.12 22.73 2.37
C ASP A 374 29.44 23.78 1.29
N LEU A 375 29.44 23.37 0.01
CA LEU A 375 29.58 24.29 -1.13
C LEU A 375 28.43 25.32 -1.19
N LEU A 376 27.22 24.92 -0.81
CA LEU A 376 26.03 25.77 -0.81
C LEU A 376 25.95 26.71 0.41
N ASP A 377 26.54 26.32 1.54
CA ASP A 377 26.59 27.14 2.76
C ASP A 377 27.60 28.29 2.61
N GLY A 378 28.65 28.08 1.81
CA GLY A 378 29.66 29.09 1.47
C GLY A 378 30.55 29.47 2.67
N PRO A 379 31.73 30.09 2.42
CA PRO A 379 32.73 30.33 3.46
C PRO A 379 32.33 31.34 4.56
N ASN A 380 31.17 32.00 4.44
CA ASN A 380 30.77 33.11 5.31
C ASN A 380 29.56 32.83 6.20
N GLY A 381 29.02 31.60 6.26
CA GLY A 381 28.10 31.14 7.32
C GLY A 381 26.85 32.00 7.58
N ARG A 382 26.43 32.81 6.60
CA ARG A 382 25.38 33.82 6.76
C ARG A 382 24.32 33.66 5.68
N GLN A 383 23.63 32.54 5.75
CA GLN A 383 22.18 32.37 5.70
C GLN A 383 21.90 30.94 5.20
N LYS A 384 21.19 30.15 6.02
CA LYS A 384 20.52 28.92 5.59
C LYS A 384 19.46 29.29 4.54
N GLY A 385 19.91 29.54 3.31
CA GLY A 385 19.07 30.01 2.21
C GLY A 385 18.07 28.94 1.81
N THR A 386 17.01 29.36 1.12
CA THR A 386 15.99 28.44 0.56
C THR A 386 16.62 27.36 -0.32
N LEU A 387 17.75 27.65 -0.97
CA LEU A 387 18.51 26.69 -1.78
C LEU A 387 19.11 25.55 -0.95
N PHE A 388 19.64 25.82 0.25
CA PHE A 388 20.14 24.77 1.16
C PHE A 388 19.00 23.83 1.58
N GLN A 389 17.83 24.40 1.90
CA GLN A 389 16.65 23.61 2.26
C GLN A 389 16.16 22.74 1.11
N ILE A 390 16.11 23.29 -0.12
CA ILE A 390 15.72 22.54 -1.32
C ILE A 390 16.74 21.43 -1.61
N ALA A 391 18.04 21.72 -1.49
CA ALA A 391 19.11 20.75 -1.68
C ALA A 391 19.03 19.58 -0.69
N ALA A 392 18.79 19.85 0.59
CA ALA A 392 18.59 18.83 1.62
C ALA A 392 17.27 18.04 1.44
N LEU A 393 16.24 18.67 0.88
CA LEU A 393 14.94 18.03 0.66
C LEU A 393 14.97 16.99 -0.48
N ILE A 394 15.79 17.21 -1.52
CA ILE A 394 15.84 16.33 -2.70
C ILE A 394 16.20 14.88 -2.34
N PRO A 395 17.30 14.58 -1.61
CA PRO A 395 17.65 13.20 -1.23
C PRO A 395 16.63 12.58 -0.29
N LEU A 396 16.08 13.37 0.64
CA LEU A 396 15.05 12.89 1.57
C LEU A 396 13.76 12.49 0.84
N LEU A 397 13.29 13.32 -0.09
CA LEU A 397 12.12 13.02 -0.93
C LEU A 397 12.37 11.79 -1.78
N TYR A 398 13.55 11.67 -2.37
CA TYR A 398 13.89 10.51 -3.18
C TYR A 398 13.93 9.22 -2.34
N MET A 399 14.61 9.21 -1.19
CA MET A 399 14.62 8.05 -0.28
C MET A 399 13.22 7.67 0.18
N SER A 400 12.38 8.65 0.54
CA SER A 400 10.99 8.38 0.91
C SER A 400 10.18 7.80 -0.26
N THR A 401 10.40 8.28 -1.48
CA THR A 401 9.76 7.74 -2.69
C THR A 401 10.21 6.29 -2.93
N CYS A 402 11.48 5.97 -2.77
CA CYS A 402 11.99 4.59 -2.88
C CYS A 402 11.38 3.67 -1.82
N VAL A 403 11.38 4.08 -0.55
CA VAL A 403 10.83 3.26 0.55
C VAL A 403 9.33 3.01 0.36
N TYR A 404 8.54 4.07 0.13
CA TYR A 404 7.09 3.92 0.02
C TYR A 404 6.64 3.27 -1.29
N SER A 405 7.30 3.55 -2.42
CA SER A 405 6.99 2.85 -3.66
C SER A 405 7.34 1.36 -3.59
N SER A 406 8.32 0.96 -2.78
CA SER A 406 8.65 -0.43 -2.51
C SER A 406 7.64 -1.08 -1.58
N LEU A 407 7.23 -0.37 -0.52
CA LEU A 407 6.20 -0.81 0.42
C LEU A 407 4.89 -1.16 -0.31
N PHE A 408 4.48 -0.35 -1.28
CA PHE A 408 3.27 -0.59 -2.06
C PHE A 408 3.38 -1.74 -3.05
N LYS A 409 4.59 -2.16 -3.44
CA LYS A 409 4.82 -3.19 -4.46
C LYS A 409 5.18 -4.56 -3.90
N LEU A 410 5.80 -4.61 -2.72
CA LEU A 410 6.24 -5.88 -2.13
C LEU A 410 5.04 -6.79 -1.89
N GLY A 411 4.93 -7.82 -2.73
CA GLY A 411 3.83 -8.79 -2.74
C GLY A 411 3.77 -9.68 -1.50
N THR A 412 4.74 -9.58 -0.58
CA THR A 412 4.70 -10.21 0.75
C THR A 412 3.50 -9.75 1.58
N PHE A 413 2.86 -8.63 1.21
CA PHE A 413 1.64 -8.14 1.85
C PHE A 413 0.35 -8.45 1.09
N GLY A 414 0.41 -9.26 0.02
CA GLY A 414 -0.72 -9.87 -0.71
C GLY A 414 -1.99 -9.01 -0.79
N PRO A 415 -2.99 -9.24 0.08
CA PRO A 415 -4.28 -8.54 0.04
C PRO A 415 -4.23 -7.05 0.43
N TYR A 416 -3.12 -6.55 0.99
CA TYR A 416 -2.98 -5.16 1.46
C TYR A 416 -2.19 -4.24 0.51
N CYS A 417 -1.96 -4.67 -0.74
CA CYS A 417 -1.31 -3.85 -1.76
C CYS A 417 -2.17 -2.60 -2.10
N LEU A 418 -1.52 -1.43 -2.16
CA LEU A 418 -2.19 -0.18 -2.51
C LEU A 418 -2.36 -0.10 -4.03
N ARG A 419 -3.57 0.16 -4.48
CA ARG A 419 -3.94 0.14 -5.90
C ARG A 419 -4.31 1.53 -6.39
N GLY A 420 -3.93 1.80 -7.64
CA GLY A 420 -4.24 3.04 -8.34
C GLY A 420 -5.74 3.28 -8.53
N ASN A 421 -6.09 4.45 -9.08
CA ASN A 421 -7.46 4.83 -9.47
C ASN A 421 -8.49 4.93 -8.31
N ARG A 422 -8.05 5.19 -7.07
CA ARG A 422 -8.92 5.28 -5.87
C ARG A 422 -9.73 4.00 -5.59
N GLN A 423 -9.22 2.86 -6.06
CA GLN A 423 -9.88 1.57 -5.95
C GLN A 423 -9.43 0.75 -4.72
N SER A 424 -8.54 1.30 -3.88
CA SER A 424 -8.00 0.60 -2.71
C SER A 424 -9.04 0.43 -1.59
N HIS A 425 -9.11 -0.78 -1.03
CA HIS A 425 -9.94 -1.13 0.12
C HIS A 425 -9.53 -0.38 1.39
N GLY A 426 -10.49 -0.11 2.27
CA GLY A 426 -10.25 0.61 3.53
C GLY A 426 -9.22 -0.10 4.43
N VAL A 427 -9.23 -1.44 4.47
CA VAL A 427 -8.29 -2.23 5.27
C VAL A 427 -6.86 -2.13 4.72
N ALA A 428 -6.70 -2.17 3.39
CA ALA A 428 -5.40 -1.97 2.74
C ALA A 428 -4.86 -0.55 2.98
N LEU A 429 -5.73 0.46 2.95
CA LEU A 429 -5.33 1.84 3.23
C LEU A 429 -4.84 2.00 4.67
N LEU A 430 -5.55 1.43 5.66
CA LEU A 430 -5.13 1.47 7.06
C LEU A 430 -3.82 0.71 7.30
N PHE A 431 -3.63 -0.42 6.64
CA PHE A 431 -2.39 -1.17 6.69
C PHE A 431 -1.21 -0.31 6.21
N ASN A 432 -1.33 0.31 5.03
CA ASN A 432 -0.27 1.15 4.49
C ASN A 432 -0.05 2.42 5.32
N ALA A 433 -1.12 3.03 5.85
CA ALA A 433 -1.02 4.16 6.77
C ALA A 433 -0.25 3.78 8.04
N GLN A 434 -0.49 2.57 8.58
CA GLN A 434 0.21 2.07 9.76
C GLN A 434 1.72 1.95 9.51
N TYR A 435 2.15 1.44 8.36
CA TYR A 435 3.58 1.36 8.02
C TYR A 435 4.19 2.72 7.70
N LEU A 436 3.46 3.63 7.06
CA LEU A 436 3.94 4.99 6.79
C LEU A 436 4.30 5.71 8.10
N VAL A 437 3.40 5.66 9.08
CA VAL A 437 3.61 6.27 10.40
C VAL A 437 4.74 5.60 11.19
N ARG A 438 4.95 4.29 11.01
CA ARG A 438 6.06 3.55 11.65
C ARG A 438 7.43 3.88 11.07
N LEU A 439 7.51 4.09 9.76
CA LEU A 439 8.77 4.22 9.04
C LEU A 439 9.30 5.65 8.96
N GLN A 440 8.47 6.66 9.24
CA GLN A 440 8.85 8.07 9.09
C GLN A 440 10.07 8.48 9.95
N PHE A 441 10.16 8.04 11.20
CA PHE A 441 11.27 8.39 12.11
C PHE A 441 12.55 7.61 11.78
N PRO A 442 12.52 6.28 11.60
CA PRO A 442 13.69 5.53 11.16
C PRO A 442 14.25 6.04 9.83
N LEU A 443 13.39 6.41 8.88
CA LEU A 443 13.82 6.97 7.61
C LEU A 443 14.52 8.33 7.79
N GLY A 444 13.96 9.21 8.62
CA GLY A 444 14.57 10.49 8.96
C GLY A 444 15.92 10.33 9.69
N TYR A 445 16.01 9.36 10.60
CA TYR A 445 17.25 9.03 11.31
C TYR A 445 18.31 8.48 10.35
N ASN A 446 17.95 7.56 9.43
CA ASN A 446 18.86 7.05 8.40
C ASN A 446 19.39 8.16 7.50
N TYR A 447 18.52 9.11 7.10
CA TYR A 447 18.91 10.27 6.32
C TYR A 447 19.92 11.18 7.03
N LEU A 448 19.68 11.51 8.30
CA LEU A 448 20.60 12.33 9.08
C LEU A 448 21.94 11.63 9.29
N LEU A 449 21.93 10.32 9.54
CA LEU A 449 23.16 9.55 9.62
C LEU A 449 23.95 9.66 8.31
N MET A 450 23.33 9.32 7.17
CA MET A 450 23.92 9.36 5.82
C MET A 450 24.57 10.70 5.47
N THR A 451 23.96 11.81 5.89
CA THR A 451 24.46 13.14 5.54
C THR A 451 25.74 13.53 6.27
N LYS A 452 26.08 12.93 7.43
CA LYS A 452 27.30 13.21 8.22
C LYS A 452 27.67 14.70 8.30
N TYR A 453 26.69 15.60 8.34
CA TYR A 453 26.92 17.04 8.35
C TYR A 453 27.12 17.51 9.81
N ASP A 454 28.39 17.69 10.18
CA ASP A 454 28.89 17.80 11.57
C ASP A 454 28.38 19.05 12.34
N ILE A 455 27.78 20.03 11.65
CA ILE A 455 27.29 21.27 12.27
C ILE A 455 25.84 21.14 12.80
N SER A 456 25.11 20.06 12.46
CA SER A 456 23.69 19.86 12.83
C SER A 456 23.40 18.77 13.87
N PHE A 457 24.34 17.88 14.19
CA PHE A 457 24.04 16.74 15.06
C PHE A 457 23.73 17.16 16.51
N THR A 458 24.27 18.29 16.97
CA THR A 458 24.05 18.86 18.31
C THR A 458 22.86 19.82 18.39
N ASN A 459 22.53 20.55 17.31
CA ASN A 459 21.54 21.63 17.33
C ASN A 459 20.20 21.31 16.63
N CYS A 460 20.09 20.17 15.94
CA CYS A 460 18.82 19.76 15.33
C CYS A 460 17.87 19.17 16.37
N ALA A 461 16.67 19.75 16.52
CA ALA A 461 15.65 19.26 17.44
C ALA A 461 15.23 17.79 17.20
N PHE A 462 15.27 17.32 15.95
CA PHE A 462 15.03 15.90 15.65
C PHE A 462 16.19 15.01 16.12
N SER A 463 17.44 15.48 15.96
CA SER A 463 18.62 14.77 16.47
C SER A 463 18.56 14.65 17.99
N GLN A 464 18.15 15.72 18.69
CA GLN A 464 17.93 15.71 20.14
C GLN A 464 16.83 14.74 20.59
N LEU A 465 15.81 14.48 19.75
CA LEU A 465 14.79 13.47 20.04
C LEU A 465 15.36 12.04 19.91
N MET A 466 16.20 11.80 18.90
CA MET A 466 16.78 10.49 18.62
C MET A 466 18.01 10.19 19.49
N SER A 467 18.74 11.20 19.97
CA SER A 467 19.94 11.03 20.81
C SER A 467 19.64 10.33 22.15
N HIS A 468 18.39 10.43 22.62
CA HIS A 468 17.92 9.64 23.76
C HIS A 468 18.13 8.14 23.56
N MET A 469 18.12 7.64 22.32
CA MET A 469 18.30 6.23 21.98
C MET A 469 19.76 5.80 21.88
N ASP A 470 20.69 6.73 21.64
CA ASP A 470 22.13 6.43 21.54
C ASP A 470 22.71 5.92 22.87
N THR A 471 21.97 6.10 23.96
CA THR A 471 22.27 5.51 25.28
C THR A 471 22.24 3.98 25.29
N VAL A 472 21.70 3.33 24.24
CA VAL A 472 21.66 1.86 24.10
C VAL A 472 22.75 1.39 23.12
N PRO A 473 23.86 0.78 23.59
CA PRO A 473 25.05 0.53 22.76
C PRO A 473 24.86 -0.46 21.61
N VAL A 474 23.96 -1.43 21.75
CA VAL A 474 23.75 -2.48 20.74
C VAL A 474 22.64 -2.08 19.76
N LEU A 475 21.49 -1.66 20.30
CA LEU A 475 20.30 -1.36 19.50
C LEU A 475 20.30 0.07 18.94
N GLY A 476 20.90 1.04 19.62
CA GLY A 476 20.94 2.44 19.17
C GLY A 476 22.11 2.70 18.23
N THR A 477 23.34 2.46 18.70
CA THR A 477 24.55 2.93 18.01
C THR A 477 25.18 1.89 17.09
N SER A 478 25.29 0.63 17.50
CA SER A 478 25.92 -0.40 16.67
C SER A 478 25.06 -0.76 15.45
N PHE A 479 23.75 -0.94 15.64
CA PHE A 479 22.85 -1.31 14.54
C PHE A 479 22.77 -0.25 13.43
N SER A 480 22.80 1.03 13.80
CA SER A 480 22.75 2.13 12.83
C SER A 480 24.02 2.21 11.97
N VAL A 481 25.16 1.73 12.46
CA VAL A 481 26.39 1.57 11.66
C VAL A 481 26.32 0.41 10.67
N TYR A 482 25.60 -0.68 11.00
CA TYR A 482 25.47 -1.86 10.12
C TYR A 482 24.31 -1.77 9.12
N ALA A 483 23.27 -1.00 9.41
CA ALA A 483 22.12 -0.82 8.52
C ALA A 483 22.50 -0.35 7.08
N PRO A 484 23.48 0.54 6.88
CA PRO A 484 23.99 0.90 5.55
C PRO A 484 24.62 -0.27 4.79
N LEU A 485 25.39 -1.13 5.47
CA LEU A 485 25.97 -2.34 4.86
C LEU A 485 24.88 -3.31 4.40
N LEU A 486 23.79 -3.42 5.16
CA LEU A 486 22.62 -4.19 4.78
C LEU A 486 21.95 -3.61 3.52
N ILE A 487 21.81 -2.28 3.43
CA ILE A 487 21.26 -1.61 2.22
C ILE A 487 22.12 -1.93 0.99
N LEU A 488 23.45 -1.83 1.09
CA LEU A 488 24.37 -2.15 0.00
C LEU A 488 24.27 -3.62 -0.43
N ALA A 489 24.23 -4.54 0.54
CA ALA A 489 24.10 -5.97 0.27
C ALA A 489 22.77 -6.29 -0.45
N LEU A 490 21.66 -5.70 0.00
CA LEU A 490 20.35 -5.88 -0.61
C LEU A 490 20.24 -5.23 -1.99
N CYS A 491 20.88 -4.08 -2.19
CA CYS A 491 21.01 -3.46 -3.51
C CYS A 491 21.76 -4.39 -4.47
N GLY A 492 22.89 -4.96 -4.04
CA GLY A 492 23.63 -5.95 -4.84
C GLY A 492 22.77 -7.18 -5.17
N PHE A 493 22.07 -7.72 -4.16
CA PHE A 493 21.18 -8.86 -4.33
C PHE A 493 20.05 -8.58 -5.33
N THR A 494 19.44 -7.40 -5.27
CA THR A 494 18.35 -6.99 -6.18
C THR A 494 18.85 -6.60 -7.57
N LEU A 495 20.09 -6.15 -7.71
CA LEU A 495 20.74 -5.95 -9.02
C LEU A 495 20.94 -7.29 -9.75
N CYS A 496 21.35 -8.33 -9.04
CA CYS A 496 21.52 -9.69 -9.57
C CYS A 496 20.20 -10.47 -9.76
N ASP A 497 19.05 -9.79 -9.66
CA ASP A 497 17.71 -10.38 -9.68
C ASP A 497 17.57 -11.54 -8.67
N GLY A 498 18.16 -11.37 -7.48
CA GLY A 498 18.18 -12.38 -6.43
C GLY A 498 16.80 -12.70 -5.86
N TYR A 499 15.89 -11.71 -5.78
CA TYR A 499 14.54 -11.93 -5.23
C TYR A 499 13.70 -12.91 -6.05
N PRO A 500 13.54 -12.72 -7.39
CA PRO A 500 12.85 -13.72 -8.22
C PRO A 500 13.52 -15.10 -8.18
N ARG A 501 14.86 -15.16 -8.15
CA ARG A 501 15.62 -16.43 -8.05
C ARG A 501 15.37 -17.14 -6.73
N LEU A 502 15.32 -16.40 -5.63
CA LEU A 502 15.01 -16.95 -4.31
C LEU A 502 13.57 -17.49 -4.26
N MET A 503 12.61 -16.74 -4.81
CA MET A 503 11.21 -17.18 -4.88
C MET A 503 11.03 -18.42 -5.77
N ALA A 504 11.77 -18.50 -6.88
CA ALA A 504 11.80 -19.69 -7.73
C ALA A 504 12.35 -20.92 -6.99
N VAL A 505 13.40 -20.76 -6.16
CA VAL A 505 13.94 -21.86 -5.33
C VAL A 505 12.94 -22.29 -4.24
N LEU A 506 12.16 -21.34 -3.70
CA LEU A 506 11.12 -21.62 -2.70
C LEU A 506 9.84 -22.23 -3.30
N GLY A 507 9.78 -22.42 -4.63
CA GLY A 507 8.61 -22.99 -5.30
C GLY A 507 7.38 -22.09 -5.26
N VAL A 508 7.54 -20.80 -4.93
CA VAL A 508 6.44 -19.83 -4.93
C VAL A 508 6.40 -19.18 -6.31
N GLU A 509 5.36 -19.48 -7.09
CA GLU A 509 5.10 -18.85 -8.38
C GLU A 509 4.78 -17.36 -8.18
N HIS A 510 5.82 -16.54 -8.07
CA HIS A 510 5.71 -15.09 -8.01
C HIS A 510 5.78 -14.53 -9.44
N GLU A 511 5.00 -13.48 -9.72
CA GLU A 511 4.84 -12.90 -11.06
C GLU A 511 6.17 -12.52 -11.74
N ASP A 512 7.16 -12.08 -10.96
CA ASP A 512 8.50 -11.75 -11.46
C ASP A 512 9.34 -12.99 -11.78
N ALA A 513 9.07 -14.14 -11.17
CA ALA A 513 9.73 -15.42 -11.50
C ALA A 513 9.22 -15.99 -12.83
N ILE A 514 7.95 -15.77 -13.16
CA ILE A 514 7.35 -16.18 -14.45
C ILE A 514 8.05 -15.46 -15.62
N LEU A 515 8.48 -14.21 -15.42
CA LEU A 515 9.21 -13.44 -16.44
C LEU A 515 10.64 -13.94 -16.70
N LEU A 516 11.19 -14.76 -15.80
CA LEU A 516 12.51 -15.39 -15.94
C LEU A 516 12.45 -16.81 -16.52
N SER A 517 11.25 -17.33 -16.78
CA SER A 517 11.03 -18.65 -17.36
C SER A 517 11.42 -18.72 -18.84
N ASP A 518 11.61 -19.93 -19.36
CA ASP A 518 12.06 -20.18 -20.73
C ASP A 518 11.17 -19.49 -21.77
N LYS A 519 11.77 -19.04 -22.88
CA LYS A 519 11.09 -18.28 -23.94
C LYS A 519 9.84 -18.98 -24.50
N GLU A 520 9.84 -20.31 -24.54
CA GLU A 520 8.70 -21.11 -25.01
C GLU A 520 7.51 -21.02 -24.04
N THR A 521 7.75 -21.21 -22.74
CA THR A 521 6.73 -21.05 -21.69
C THR A 521 6.16 -19.63 -21.68
N LEU A 522 7.03 -18.62 -21.86
CA LEU A 522 6.64 -17.21 -21.90
C LEU A 522 5.75 -16.92 -23.12
N ASN A 523 6.07 -17.48 -24.28
CA ASN A 523 5.26 -17.31 -25.49
C ASN A 523 3.90 -18.00 -25.38
N GLY A 524 3.84 -19.17 -24.72
CA GLY A 524 2.58 -19.83 -24.37
C GLY A 524 1.66 -18.92 -23.55
N LYS A 525 2.18 -18.39 -22.42
CA LYS A 525 1.44 -17.46 -21.55
C LYS A 525 1.03 -16.16 -22.26
N VAL A 526 1.86 -15.64 -23.16
CA VAL A 526 1.49 -14.46 -23.98
C VAL A 526 0.29 -14.77 -24.88
N ASN A 527 0.29 -15.90 -25.57
CA ASN A 527 -0.80 -16.29 -26.46
C ASN A 527 -2.11 -16.52 -25.69
N GLU A 528 -2.02 -17.17 -24.54
CA GLU A 528 -3.13 -17.33 -23.60
C GLU A 528 -3.68 -15.98 -23.15
N GLY A 529 -2.83 -15.07 -22.67
CA GLY A 529 -3.20 -13.72 -22.27
C GLY A 529 -3.89 -12.92 -23.39
N ILE A 530 -3.41 -13.03 -24.63
CA ILE A 530 -4.07 -12.42 -25.80
C ILE A 530 -5.48 -13.00 -25.99
N SER A 531 -5.64 -14.31 -25.86
CA SER A 531 -6.94 -14.96 -26.00
C SER A 531 -7.94 -14.50 -24.93
N LEU A 532 -7.48 -14.36 -23.69
CA LEU A 532 -8.27 -13.90 -22.55
C LEU A 532 -8.70 -12.45 -22.71
N LEU A 533 -7.77 -11.56 -23.05
CA LEU A 533 -8.05 -10.14 -23.30
C LEU A 533 -9.05 -9.96 -24.45
N ARG A 534 -8.87 -10.67 -25.57
CA ARG A 534 -9.83 -10.65 -26.69
C ARG A 534 -11.20 -11.20 -26.32
N LYS A 535 -11.26 -12.22 -25.45
CA LYS A 535 -12.52 -12.77 -24.95
C LYS A 535 -13.24 -11.75 -24.07
N TYR A 536 -12.50 -11.05 -23.21
CA TYR A 536 -13.03 -9.97 -22.39
C TYR A 536 -13.54 -8.79 -23.22
N GLU A 537 -12.78 -8.34 -24.22
CA GLU A 537 -13.20 -7.24 -25.12
C GLU A 537 -14.48 -7.58 -25.90
N ARG A 538 -14.60 -8.82 -26.39
CA ARG A 538 -15.82 -9.29 -27.08
C ARG A 538 -17.04 -9.27 -26.15
N ARG A 539 -16.88 -9.70 -24.88
CA ARG A 539 -17.95 -9.65 -23.88
C ARG A 539 -18.34 -8.21 -23.54
N ALA A 540 -17.36 -7.35 -23.29
CA ALA A 540 -17.60 -5.93 -23.02
C ALA A 540 -18.29 -5.20 -24.19
N GLY A 541 -17.92 -5.53 -25.43
CA GLY A 541 -18.57 -5.03 -26.63
C GLY A 541 -20.03 -5.49 -26.77
N SER A 542 -20.28 -6.79 -26.55
CA SER A 542 -21.63 -7.37 -26.62
C SER A 542 -22.56 -6.80 -25.55
N SER A 543 -22.08 -6.63 -24.31
CA SER A 543 -22.84 -6.00 -23.23
C SER A 543 -23.25 -4.56 -23.56
N ARG A 544 -22.33 -3.74 -24.11
CA ARG A 544 -22.61 -2.36 -24.56
C ARG A 544 -23.64 -2.29 -25.69
N GLN A 545 -23.61 -3.25 -26.61
CA GLN A 545 -24.54 -3.30 -27.73
C GLN A 545 -25.94 -3.73 -27.28
N SER A 546 -26.05 -4.62 -26.30
CA SER A 546 -27.32 -5.01 -25.66
C SER A 546 -27.96 -3.88 -24.84
N THR A 547 -27.16 -2.97 -24.27
CA THR A 547 -27.70 -1.82 -23.52
C THR A 547 -28.24 -0.73 -24.45
N LYS A 548 -27.56 -0.49 -25.58
CA LYS A 548 -28.03 0.44 -26.62
C LYS A 548 -29.33 -0.03 -27.26
N THR A 549 -29.44 -1.30 -27.62
CA THR A 549 -30.67 -1.86 -28.23
C THR A 549 -31.86 -1.89 -27.28
N ASN A 550 -31.65 -1.96 -25.96
CA ASN A 550 -32.72 -1.81 -24.97
C ASN A 550 -33.15 -0.36 -24.75
N ASN A 551 -32.25 0.63 -24.89
CA ASN A 551 -32.61 2.05 -24.81
C ASN A 551 -33.33 2.56 -26.07
N ASP A 552 -33.07 1.97 -27.25
CA ASP A 552 -33.80 2.30 -28.48
C ASP A 552 -35.20 1.67 -28.52
N ARG A 553 -35.48 0.69 -27.65
CA ARG A 553 -36.84 0.19 -27.40
C ARG A 553 -37.54 1.07 -26.37
N THR A 554 -37.92 2.28 -26.78
CA THR A 554 -39.00 2.99 -26.08
C THR A 554 -40.21 2.06 -25.99
N PRO A 555 -40.87 1.92 -24.82
CA PRO A 555 -42.09 1.14 -24.75
C PRO A 555 -43.13 1.86 -25.60
N SER A 556 -43.53 1.26 -26.72
CA SER A 556 -44.71 1.67 -27.47
C SER A 556 -45.85 1.87 -26.46
N PRO A 557 -46.56 3.02 -26.45
CA PRO A 557 -47.57 3.28 -25.45
C PRO A 557 -48.63 2.17 -25.54
N ARG A 558 -48.71 1.34 -24.50
CA ARG A 558 -49.82 0.40 -24.31
C ARG A 558 -51.09 1.22 -24.39
N ARG A 559 -51.90 0.96 -25.43
CA ARG A 559 -53.30 1.41 -25.45
C ARG A 559 -53.96 0.83 -24.20
N LEU A 560 -54.35 1.72 -23.29
CA LEU A 560 -55.23 1.40 -22.18
C LEU A 560 -56.52 0.77 -22.75
N PRO A 561 -57.00 -0.36 -22.22
CA PRO A 561 -58.30 -0.87 -22.61
C PRO A 561 -59.37 0.10 -22.10
N SER A 562 -60.28 0.51 -22.99
CA SER A 562 -61.37 1.43 -22.65
C SER A 562 -62.25 0.81 -21.57
N SER A 563 -62.36 1.50 -20.45
CA SER A 563 -63.34 1.21 -19.41
C SER A 563 -64.75 1.37 -19.99
N ARG A 564 -65.47 0.26 -20.11
CA ARG A 564 -66.92 0.24 -20.31
C ARG A 564 -67.59 1.00 -19.17
N MET A 565 -68.19 2.14 -19.49
CA MET A 565 -69.24 2.75 -18.66
C MET A 565 -70.40 1.76 -18.53
N LEU A 566 -70.66 1.32 -17.31
CA LEU A 566 -71.92 0.70 -16.93
C LEU A 566 -72.89 1.82 -16.55
N GLU A 567 -73.98 1.94 -17.30
CA GLU A 567 -75.18 2.65 -16.91
C GLU A 567 -75.67 2.15 -15.55
N ARG A 568 -75.99 3.08 -14.64
CA ARG A 568 -76.99 2.83 -13.61
C ARG A 568 -77.78 4.10 -13.34
N SER A 569 -79.07 3.96 -13.62
CA SER A 569 -80.18 4.89 -13.47
C SER A 569 -80.46 5.30 -12.02
N ASP A 570 -80.90 6.55 -11.90
CA ASP A 570 -81.90 7.13 -10.98
C ASP A 570 -81.83 6.91 -9.47
N SER A 571 -81.78 8.05 -8.76
CA SER A 571 -82.78 8.53 -7.77
C SER A 571 -82.06 9.43 -6.75
N SER A 572 -82.29 10.73 -6.81
CA SER A 572 -83.29 11.48 -6.03
C SER A 572 -82.77 11.99 -4.69
N GLN A 573 -82.90 13.31 -4.54
CA GLN A 573 -83.31 14.04 -3.33
C GLN A 573 -82.30 14.38 -2.23
N ASP A 574 -82.19 15.71 -2.07
CA ASP A 574 -82.36 16.49 -0.85
C ASP A 574 -81.15 16.68 0.10
N ILE A 575 -80.60 17.90 0.15
CA ILE A 575 -80.89 19.00 1.10
C ILE A 575 -80.14 18.80 2.44
N VAL A 576 -78.99 19.48 2.62
CA VAL A 576 -78.71 20.66 3.48
C VAL A 576 -77.20 20.91 3.44
#